data_AF-A0A969JLQ0-F1
#
_entry.id   AF-A0A969JLQ0-F1
#
_cell.length_a   1.000
_cell.length_b   1.000
_cell.length_c   1.000
_cell.angle_alpha   90.00
_cell.angle_beta   90.00
_cell.angle_gamma   90.00
#
_symmetry.space_group_name_H-M   'P 1'
#
loop_
_entity.id
_entity.type
_entity.pdbx_description
1 polymer ?
#
loop_
_entity_poly.entity_id
_entity_poly.type
_entity_poly.pdbx_seq_one_letter_code
_entity_poly.pdbx_strand_id
1 'polypeptide(L)'
;APGVTCFFRDDRLSDLIGFEYKSWNGRDAAAHLIGELAAIAARAERGKPPPIVSVILDGENAWEWYPYNGYFFLDALYAGLATHRAIRTTTYRDWLDAQGLPDAPPGGMGELATLRAGSWVHGTLSTWIGSQEKNRAWDLLAAAKQCFDLVVASGRLDEARRRAAFAQLAVCEASDWFWWFGDYNPVAAVASFDELYRENLRRLYGSLDLPAPADLFVPISHGTGHPESGGAMRRAT
;
A
#
# COMPACT_ATOMS: atom_id res chain seq x y z
N ALA A 1 -3.29 -26.15 6.11
CA ALA A 1 -2.15 -25.22 6.05
C ALA A 1 -1.97 -24.60 7.43
N PRO A 2 -0.75 -24.26 7.88
CA PRO A 2 -0.62 -23.40 9.06
C PRO A 2 -1.45 -22.13 8.86
N GLY A 3 -2.12 -21.66 9.91
CA GLY A 3 -2.91 -20.44 9.85
C GLY A 3 -2.04 -19.22 9.56
N VAL A 4 -2.59 -18.20 8.93
CA VAL A 4 -1.92 -16.90 8.73
C VAL A 4 -2.37 -15.95 9.83
N THR A 5 -1.42 -15.38 10.57
CA THR A 5 -1.72 -14.35 11.57
C THR A 5 -1.82 -12.99 10.89
N CYS A 6 -2.94 -12.30 11.08
CA CYS A 6 -3.20 -10.97 10.52
C CYS A 6 -3.18 -9.91 11.62
N PHE A 7 -2.54 -8.77 11.32
CA PHE A 7 -2.63 -7.55 12.13
C PHE A 7 -3.43 -6.51 11.37
N PHE A 8 -4.39 -5.89 12.05
CA PHE A 8 -5.27 -4.90 11.43
C PHE A 8 -4.80 -3.49 11.78
N ARG A 9 -4.86 -2.61 10.77
CA ARG A 9 -4.60 -1.19 10.91
C ARG A 9 -5.62 -0.57 11.87
N ASP A 10 -5.14 0.28 12.78
CA ASP A 10 -6.01 1.20 13.50
C ASP A 10 -6.26 2.41 12.59
N ASP A 11 -7.42 2.43 11.93
CA ASP A 11 -7.71 3.41 10.90
C ASP A 11 -7.71 4.82 11.44
N ARG A 12 -8.33 5.03 12.61
CA ARG A 12 -8.46 6.35 13.22
C ARG A 12 -7.08 6.91 13.60
N LEU A 13 -6.25 6.13 14.30
CA LEU A 13 -4.94 6.61 14.73
C LEU A 13 -4.00 6.86 13.55
N SER A 14 -4.08 6.01 12.54
CA SER A 14 -3.28 6.16 11.32
C SER A 14 -3.73 7.39 10.51
N ASP A 15 -5.04 7.64 10.42
CA ASP A 15 -5.60 8.80 9.71
C ASP A 15 -5.37 10.12 10.45
N LEU A 16 -5.29 10.11 11.79
CA LEU A 16 -4.88 11.29 12.55
C LEU A 16 -3.50 11.79 12.09
N ILE A 17 -2.54 10.88 11.89
CA ILE A 17 -1.21 11.21 11.37
C ILE A 17 -1.27 11.59 9.89
N GLY A 18 -1.98 10.82 9.07
CA GLY A 18 -2.03 11.05 7.62
C GLY A 18 -2.70 12.37 7.22
N PHE A 19 -3.77 12.77 7.92
CA PHE A 19 -4.68 13.81 7.42
C PHE A 19 -4.98 14.95 8.38
N GLU A 20 -4.90 14.75 9.70
CA GLU A 20 -5.40 15.74 10.67
C GLU A 20 -4.27 16.52 11.34
N TYR A 21 -3.26 15.85 11.88
CA TYR A 21 -2.17 16.44 12.65
C TYR A 21 -1.25 17.37 11.86
N LYS A 22 -1.30 17.35 10.52
CA LYS A 22 -0.61 18.34 9.69
C LYS A 22 -1.02 19.79 10.00
N SER A 23 -2.22 19.98 10.56
CA SER A 23 -2.76 21.29 10.96
C SER A 23 -2.47 21.67 12.43
N TRP A 24 -1.86 20.77 13.19
CA TRP A 24 -1.62 20.94 14.63
C TRP A 24 -0.18 21.40 14.89
N ASN A 25 0.07 21.89 16.11
CA ASN A 25 1.44 21.93 16.61
C ASN A 25 1.96 20.50 16.77
N GLY A 26 3.16 20.21 16.24
CA GLY A 26 3.71 18.85 16.22
C GLY A 26 3.89 18.22 17.61
N ARG A 27 4.25 19.00 18.64
CA ARG A 27 4.40 18.47 20.00
C ARG A 27 3.04 18.14 20.62
N ASP A 28 2.04 18.98 20.38
CA ASP A 28 0.67 18.77 20.88
C ASP A 28 0.03 17.56 20.19
N ALA A 29 0.23 17.41 18.88
CA ALA A 29 -0.20 16.24 18.12
C ALA A 29 0.43 14.94 18.63
N ALA A 30 1.75 14.95 18.89
CA ALA A 30 2.44 13.79 19.45
C ALA A 30 1.94 13.44 20.87
N ALA A 31 1.74 14.44 21.72
CA ALA A 31 1.19 14.26 23.07
C ALA A 31 -0.24 13.69 23.02
N HIS A 32 -1.08 14.19 22.11
CA HIS A 32 -2.41 13.65 21.87
C HIS A 32 -2.35 12.18 21.43
N LEU A 33 -1.51 11.83 20.45
CA LEU A 33 -1.39 10.46 19.96
C LEU A 33 -0.96 9.48 21.06
N ILE A 34 0.02 9.87 21.88
CA ILE A 34 0.46 9.07 23.03
C ILE A 34 -0.66 8.92 24.06
N GLY A 35 -1.43 9.98 24.32
CA GLY A 35 -2.60 9.94 25.18
C GLY A 35 -3.66 8.94 24.70
N GLU A 36 -3.92 8.90 23.39
CA GLU A 36 -4.85 7.93 22.79
C GLU A 36 -4.36 6.48 22.93
N LEU A 37 -3.07 6.23 22.71
CA LEU A 37 -2.46 4.91 22.92
C LEU A 37 -2.53 4.48 24.40
N ALA A 38 -2.23 5.40 25.32
CA ALA A 38 -2.33 5.13 26.75
C ALA A 38 -3.78 4.86 27.19
N ALA A 39 -4.76 5.54 26.58
CA ALA A 39 -6.17 5.29 26.85
C ALA A 39 -6.61 3.90 26.37
N ILE A 40 -6.09 3.41 25.23
CA ILE A 40 -6.32 2.02 24.77
C ILE A 40 -5.75 1.03 25.79
N ALA A 41 -4.51 1.25 26.25
CA ALA A 41 -3.88 0.40 27.25
C ALA A 41 -4.67 0.39 28.58
N ALA A 42 -5.18 1.54 29.02
CA ALA A 42 -5.98 1.65 30.25
C ALA A 42 -7.34 0.93 30.17
N ARG A 43 -7.89 0.76 28.97
CA ARG A 43 -9.15 0.02 28.72
C ARG A 43 -8.94 -1.47 28.49
N ALA A 44 -7.69 -1.94 28.40
CA ALA A 44 -7.39 -3.35 28.19
C ALA A 44 -7.92 -4.21 29.35
N GLU A 45 -8.58 -5.31 29.01
CA GLU A 45 -9.13 -6.21 30.02
C GLU A 45 -8.03 -6.97 30.76
N ARG A 46 -8.15 -7.03 32.09
CA ARG A 46 -7.24 -7.81 32.94
C ARG A 46 -7.36 -9.30 32.60
N GLY A 47 -6.22 -9.97 32.42
CA GLY A 47 -6.16 -11.40 32.12
C GLY A 47 -6.21 -11.74 30.62
N LYS A 48 -6.37 -10.74 29.73
CA LYS A 48 -6.14 -10.90 28.29
C LYS A 48 -4.71 -10.46 27.91
N PRO A 49 -4.17 -10.93 26.77
CA PRO A 49 -2.92 -10.39 26.23
C PRO A 49 -3.00 -8.88 26.05
N PRO A 50 -1.88 -8.15 26.21
CA PRO A 50 -1.86 -6.71 26.00
C PRO A 50 -2.29 -6.38 24.56
N PRO A 51 -3.10 -5.33 24.34
CA PRO A 51 -3.53 -4.96 23.01
C PRO A 51 -2.33 -4.58 22.14
N ILE A 52 -2.37 -4.97 20.87
CA ILE A 52 -1.46 -4.48 19.85
C ILE A 52 -2.19 -3.42 19.02
N VAL A 53 -1.56 -2.26 18.85
CA VAL A 53 -2.08 -1.17 18.01
C VAL A 53 -1.16 -1.05 16.81
N SER A 54 -1.71 -1.28 15.61
CA SER A 54 -0.95 -1.14 14.36
C SER A 54 -1.28 0.20 13.72
N VAL A 55 -0.34 1.14 13.81
CA VAL A 55 -0.40 2.39 13.07
C VAL A 55 0.33 2.19 11.74
N ILE A 56 -0.44 2.05 10.66
CA ILE A 56 0.06 1.72 9.32
C ILE A 56 -0.31 2.86 8.39
N LEU A 57 0.68 3.53 7.85
CA LEU A 57 0.51 4.67 6.95
C LEU A 57 1.62 4.66 5.91
N ASP A 58 1.41 5.45 4.87
CA ASP A 58 2.42 5.68 3.86
C ASP A 58 3.62 6.46 4.41
N GLY A 59 4.82 6.09 3.97
CA GLY A 59 6.07 6.50 4.57
C GLY A 59 6.50 7.92 4.21
N GLU A 60 6.05 8.45 3.08
CA GLU A 60 6.47 9.73 2.52
C GLU A 60 5.36 10.79 2.49
N ASN A 61 4.12 10.38 2.24
CA ASN A 61 3.08 11.29 1.77
C ASN A 61 2.55 12.25 2.85
N ALA A 62 2.64 11.90 4.13
CA ALA A 62 2.13 12.77 5.20
C ALA A 62 3.05 13.97 5.45
N TRP A 63 4.37 13.78 5.36
CA TRP A 63 5.33 14.65 6.02
C TRP A 63 5.52 16.00 5.35
N GLU A 64 5.40 16.08 4.03
CA GLU A 64 5.52 17.34 3.26
C GLU A 64 4.49 18.40 3.69
N TRP A 65 3.40 17.95 4.32
CA TRP A 65 2.34 18.83 4.83
C TRP A 65 2.54 19.28 6.27
N TYR A 66 3.51 18.70 6.98
CA TYR A 66 3.85 19.09 8.34
C TYR A 66 4.93 20.18 8.33
N PRO A 67 4.92 21.11 9.30
CA PRO A 67 6.04 22.01 9.51
C PRO A 67 7.36 21.25 9.62
N TYR A 68 8.36 21.68 8.83
CA TYR A 68 9.69 21.05 8.78
C TYR A 68 9.66 19.55 8.51
N ASN A 69 8.80 19.12 7.57
CA ASN A 69 8.67 17.72 7.14
C ASN A 69 8.44 16.76 8.31
N GLY A 70 7.62 17.18 9.29
CA GLY A 70 7.26 16.35 10.44
C GLY A 70 8.30 16.31 11.57
N TYR A 71 9.44 17.00 11.45
CA TYR A 71 10.53 16.92 12.42
C TYR A 71 10.08 17.05 13.88
N PHE A 72 9.34 18.10 14.22
CA PHE A 72 8.91 18.35 15.61
C PHE A 72 7.89 17.33 16.13
N PHE A 73 7.04 16.80 15.24
CA PHE A 73 6.08 15.76 15.58
C PHE A 73 6.80 14.44 15.85
N LEU A 74 7.67 14.02 14.93
CA LEU A 74 8.42 12.76 15.01
C LEU A 74 9.38 12.74 16.21
N ASP A 75 10.11 13.82 16.46
CA ASP A 75 10.99 13.97 17.63
C ASP A 75 10.21 13.79 18.94
N ALA A 76 9.10 14.52 19.09
CA ALA A 76 8.26 14.43 20.28
C ALA A 76 7.59 13.06 20.43
N LEU A 77 7.12 12.47 19.33
CA LEU A 77 6.48 11.16 19.32
C LEU A 77 7.46 10.07 19.74
N TYR A 78 8.64 10.01 19.13
CA TYR A 78 9.63 8.98 19.45
C TYR A 78 10.19 9.14 20.86
N ALA A 79 10.48 10.38 21.30
CA ALA A 79 10.91 10.62 22.68
C ALA A 79 9.83 10.19 23.70
N GLY A 80 8.57 10.52 23.42
CA GLY A 80 7.44 10.15 24.25
C GLY A 80 7.23 8.64 24.31
N LEU A 81 7.22 7.95 23.16
CA LEU A 81 7.08 6.49 23.09
C LEU A 81 8.23 5.76 23.79
N ALA A 82 9.47 6.22 23.62
CA ALA A 82 10.64 5.58 24.22
C ALA A 82 10.68 5.67 25.75
N THR A 83 10.03 6.68 26.34
CA THR A 83 10.02 6.93 27.79
C THR A 83 8.72 6.52 28.47
N HIS A 84 7.68 6.18 27.70
CA HIS A 84 6.37 5.87 28.24
C HIS A 84 6.34 4.52 28.96
N ARG A 85 5.87 4.48 30.21
CA ARG A 85 5.89 3.26 31.04
C ARG A 85 4.87 2.20 30.63
N ALA A 86 3.76 2.62 30.02
CA ALA A 86 2.65 1.72 29.67
C ALA A 86 2.58 1.39 28.16
N ILE A 87 3.46 1.95 27.34
CA ILE A 87 3.49 1.73 25.89
C ILE A 87 4.84 1.13 25.55
N ARG A 88 4.85 0.08 24.74
CA ARG A 88 6.06 -0.57 24.25
C ARG A 88 5.99 -0.67 22.74
N THR A 89 6.95 -0.07 22.05
CA THR A 89 7.14 -0.29 20.61
C THR A 89 7.80 -1.64 20.39
N THR A 90 7.37 -2.36 19.34
CA THR A 90 7.82 -3.73 19.06
C THR A 90 7.58 -4.06 17.59
N THR A 91 8.21 -5.12 17.09
CA THR A 91 7.86 -5.69 15.78
C THR A 91 6.76 -6.74 15.94
N TYR A 92 6.06 -7.07 14.85
CA TYR A 92 5.09 -8.17 14.86
C TYR A 92 5.73 -9.51 15.26
N ARG A 93 6.97 -9.76 14.82
CA ARG A 93 7.74 -10.96 15.18
C ARG A 93 8.00 -11.03 16.68
N ASP A 94 8.60 -9.98 17.24
CA ASP A 94 8.94 -9.95 18.68
C ASP A 94 7.68 -10.03 19.55
N TRP A 95 6.57 -9.44 19.11
CA TRP A 95 5.30 -9.54 19.82
C TRP A 95 4.79 -10.99 19.83
N LEU A 96 4.79 -11.67 18.69
CA LEU A 96 4.37 -13.07 18.56
C LEU A 96 5.26 -14.00 19.40
N ASP A 97 6.57 -13.81 19.33
CA ASP A 97 7.54 -14.61 20.09
C ASP A 97 7.35 -14.40 21.60
N ALA A 98 7.12 -13.15 22.04
CA ALA A 98 6.83 -12.83 23.44
C ALA A 98 5.50 -13.43 23.95
N GLN A 99 4.56 -13.75 23.05
CA GLN A 99 3.34 -14.47 23.43
C GLN A 99 3.54 -16.01 23.42
N GLY A 100 4.74 -16.51 23.08
CA GLY A 100 5.01 -17.95 22.97
C GLY A 100 4.44 -18.58 21.69
N LEU A 101 4.31 -17.79 20.63
CA LEU A 101 3.47 -18.11 19.46
C LEU A 101 4.17 -17.82 18.12
N PRO A 102 5.36 -18.38 17.88
CA PRO A 102 6.08 -18.15 16.62
C PRO A 102 5.28 -18.67 15.41
N ASP A 103 4.50 -19.75 15.59
CA ASP A 103 3.87 -20.53 14.51
C ASP A 103 2.35 -20.82 14.69
N ALA A 104 1.69 -20.26 15.71
CA ALA A 104 0.25 -20.51 15.97
C ALA A 104 -0.45 -19.25 16.49
N PRO A 105 -1.74 -19.01 16.17
CA PRO A 105 -2.49 -17.91 16.78
C PRO A 105 -2.68 -18.18 18.29
N PRO A 106 -2.63 -17.15 19.16
CA PRO A 106 -2.81 -17.31 20.59
C PRO A 106 -4.14 -17.98 20.92
N GLY A 107 -4.11 -18.84 21.94
CA GLY A 107 -5.31 -19.08 22.76
C GLY A 107 -5.75 -17.75 23.38
N GLY A 108 -6.59 -17.00 22.67
CA GLY A 108 -7.00 -15.64 23.05
C GLY A 108 -7.12 -14.65 21.89
N MET A 109 -6.55 -14.94 20.72
CA MET A 109 -6.87 -14.20 19.50
C MET A 109 -8.11 -14.80 18.84
N GLY A 110 -8.99 -13.93 18.34
CA GLY A 110 -10.15 -14.36 17.57
C GLY A 110 -9.73 -15.03 16.27
N GLU A 111 -10.44 -16.10 15.89
CA GLU A 111 -10.28 -16.71 14.57
C GLU A 111 -11.15 -15.96 13.56
N LEU A 112 -10.53 -15.49 12.48
CA LEU A 112 -11.26 -14.95 11.34
C LEU A 112 -11.47 -16.06 10.31
N ALA A 113 -12.66 -16.67 10.34
CA ALA A 113 -13.00 -17.79 9.45
C ALA A 113 -12.95 -17.43 7.95
N THR A 114 -13.13 -16.14 7.61
CA THR A 114 -13.10 -15.68 6.22
C THR A 114 -12.62 -14.23 6.15
N LEU A 115 -11.62 -13.99 5.30
CA LEU A 115 -11.22 -12.64 4.91
C LEU A 115 -11.93 -12.25 3.60
N ARG A 116 -12.58 -11.07 3.59
CA ARG A 116 -13.20 -10.53 2.39
C ARG A 116 -12.16 -9.81 1.53
N ALA A 117 -12.29 -9.91 0.21
CA ALA A 117 -11.47 -9.14 -0.71
C ALA A 117 -11.79 -7.65 -0.57
N GLY A 118 -10.75 -6.82 -0.49
CA GLY A 118 -10.86 -5.39 -0.32
C GLY A 118 -9.47 -4.77 -0.18
N SER A 119 -9.45 -3.47 0.05
CA SER A 119 -8.23 -2.74 0.38
C SER A 119 -8.52 -1.75 1.52
N TRP A 120 -7.46 -1.16 2.05
CA TRP A 120 -7.58 -0.05 3.01
C TRP A 120 -8.23 1.22 2.43
N VAL A 121 -8.41 1.30 1.10
CA VAL A 121 -9.13 2.41 0.45
C VAL A 121 -10.57 1.96 0.17
N HIS A 122 -11.54 2.59 0.82
CA HIS A 122 -12.98 2.34 0.68
C HIS A 122 -13.43 0.88 0.95
N GLY A 123 -12.57 0.02 1.51
CA GLY A 123 -12.88 -1.42 1.66
C GLY A 123 -13.03 -2.18 0.34
N THR A 124 -12.65 -1.60 -0.81
CA THR A 124 -12.85 -2.19 -2.14
C THR A 124 -11.57 -2.18 -2.97
N LEU A 125 -11.63 -2.77 -4.17
CA LEU A 125 -10.55 -2.72 -5.18
C LEU A 125 -10.77 -1.62 -6.23
N SER A 126 -11.81 -0.78 -6.07
CA SER A 126 -12.22 0.24 -7.05
C SER A 126 -11.13 1.26 -7.39
N THR A 127 -10.15 1.42 -6.50
CA THR A 127 -8.95 2.22 -6.75
C THR A 127 -8.12 1.69 -7.93
N TRP A 128 -8.10 0.38 -8.19
CA TRP A 128 -7.27 -0.23 -9.26
C TRP A 128 -8.06 -0.94 -10.36
N ILE A 129 -9.38 -1.12 -10.21
CA ILE A 129 -10.23 -1.77 -11.22
C ILE A 129 -11.64 -1.16 -11.26
N GLY A 130 -12.33 -1.26 -12.40
CA GLY A 130 -13.75 -0.94 -12.52
C GLY A 130 -14.08 0.24 -13.43
N SER A 131 -13.14 1.17 -13.65
CA SER A 131 -13.32 2.21 -14.68
C SER A 131 -12.95 1.68 -16.07
N GLN A 132 -13.43 2.35 -17.12
CA GLN A 132 -13.14 1.97 -18.50
C GLN A 132 -11.63 1.94 -18.78
N GLU A 133 -10.90 2.97 -18.33
CA GLU A 133 -9.46 3.12 -18.52
C GLU A 133 -8.68 2.03 -17.77
N LYS A 134 -9.05 1.76 -16.51
CA LYS A 134 -8.39 0.72 -15.70
C LYS A 134 -8.63 -0.68 -16.27
N ASN A 135 -9.87 -0.98 -16.67
CA ASN A 135 -10.20 -2.27 -17.26
C ASN A 135 -9.44 -2.47 -18.57
N ARG A 136 -9.36 -1.43 -19.42
CA ARG A 136 -8.55 -1.46 -20.64
C ARG A 136 -7.05 -1.68 -20.33
N ALA A 137 -6.52 -1.05 -19.30
CA ALA A 137 -5.13 -1.29 -18.87
C ALA A 137 -4.92 -2.75 -18.44
N TRP A 138 -5.88 -3.34 -17.71
CA TRP A 138 -5.83 -4.74 -17.29
C TRP A 138 -5.88 -5.69 -18.49
N ASP A 139 -6.72 -5.41 -19.48
CA ASP A 139 -6.82 -6.20 -20.72
C ASP A 139 -5.47 -6.24 -21.47
N LEU A 140 -4.79 -5.08 -21.56
CA LEU A 140 -3.47 -4.98 -22.18
C LEU A 140 -2.40 -5.77 -21.40
N LEU A 141 -2.41 -5.70 -20.07
CA LEU A 141 -1.49 -6.48 -19.22
C LEU A 141 -1.75 -7.98 -19.34
N ALA A 142 -3.02 -8.39 -19.33
CA ALA A 142 -3.42 -9.79 -19.44
C ALA A 142 -2.97 -10.39 -20.78
N ALA A 143 -3.17 -9.66 -21.89
CA ALA A 143 -2.68 -10.07 -23.21
C ALA A 143 -1.15 -10.21 -23.26
N ALA A 144 -0.42 -9.26 -22.66
CA ALA A 144 1.04 -9.32 -22.57
C ALA A 144 1.52 -10.50 -21.70
N LYS A 145 0.86 -10.75 -20.57
CA LYS A 145 1.15 -11.88 -19.67
C LYS A 145 0.91 -13.23 -20.34
N GLN A 146 -0.15 -13.36 -21.13
CA GLN A 146 -0.41 -14.58 -21.91
C GLN A 146 0.71 -14.84 -22.93
N CYS A 147 1.14 -13.80 -23.65
CA CYS A 147 2.29 -13.91 -24.56
C CYS A 147 3.58 -14.29 -23.82
N PHE A 148 3.83 -13.67 -22.67
CA PHE A 148 4.95 -13.98 -21.79
C PHE A 148 4.94 -15.47 -21.39
N ASP A 149 3.81 -15.98 -20.90
CA ASP A 149 3.67 -17.36 -20.44
C ASP A 149 3.93 -18.37 -21.56
N LEU A 150 3.39 -18.12 -22.76
CA LEU A 150 3.63 -18.96 -23.94
C LEU A 150 5.11 -18.97 -24.33
N VAL A 151 5.77 -17.81 -24.32
CA VAL A 151 7.20 -17.71 -24.67
C VAL A 151 8.08 -18.39 -23.64
N VAL A 152 7.82 -18.20 -22.34
CA VAL A 152 8.55 -18.87 -21.27
C VAL A 152 8.37 -20.38 -21.34
N ALA A 153 7.14 -20.86 -21.57
CA ALA A 153 6.84 -22.29 -21.71
C ALA A 153 7.50 -22.92 -22.94
N SER A 154 7.73 -22.16 -24.02
CA SER A 154 8.40 -22.65 -25.22
C SER A 154 9.89 -22.97 -25.02
N GLY A 155 10.52 -22.47 -23.94
CA GLY A 155 11.94 -22.65 -23.68
C GLY A 155 12.88 -21.87 -24.61
N ARG A 156 12.35 -20.97 -25.45
CA ARG A 156 13.15 -20.23 -26.44
C ARG A 156 14.03 -19.12 -25.86
N LEU A 157 13.76 -18.70 -24.62
CA LEU A 157 14.58 -17.71 -23.91
C LEU A 157 15.64 -18.45 -23.10
N ASP A 158 16.89 -18.03 -23.24
CA ASP A 158 17.92 -18.42 -22.28
C ASP A 158 17.60 -17.88 -20.88
N GLU A 159 18.31 -18.38 -19.88
CA GLU A 159 18.06 -18.08 -18.48
C GLU A 159 18.29 -16.60 -18.12
N ALA A 160 19.20 -15.90 -18.81
CA ALA A 160 19.40 -14.45 -18.58
C ALA A 160 18.23 -13.64 -19.15
N ARG A 161 17.81 -13.95 -20.39
CA ARG A 161 16.67 -13.32 -21.06
C ARG A 161 15.36 -13.59 -20.32
N ARG A 162 15.18 -14.81 -19.81
CA ARG A 162 14.03 -15.20 -18.99
C ARG A 162 13.95 -14.33 -17.73
N ARG A 163 15.04 -14.20 -16.96
CA ARG A 163 15.07 -13.33 -15.77
C ARG A 163 14.77 -11.86 -16.11
N ALA A 164 15.33 -11.34 -17.21
CA ALA A 164 15.06 -9.98 -17.65
C ALA A 164 13.58 -9.77 -18.01
N ALA A 165 12.96 -10.73 -18.70
CA ALA A 165 11.54 -10.69 -19.02
C ALA A 165 10.66 -10.75 -17.76
N PHE A 166 11.01 -11.58 -16.76
CA PHE A 166 10.31 -11.61 -15.46
C PHE A 166 10.40 -10.26 -14.73
N ALA A 167 11.59 -9.65 -14.71
CA ALA A 167 11.77 -8.33 -14.11
C ALA A 167 10.94 -7.26 -14.84
N GLN A 168 10.91 -7.29 -16.17
CA GLN A 168 10.11 -6.36 -16.97
C GLN A 168 8.61 -6.57 -16.76
N LEU A 169 8.15 -7.82 -16.66
CA LEU A 169 6.76 -8.13 -16.35
C LEU A 169 6.39 -7.60 -14.95
N ALA A 170 7.25 -7.77 -13.95
CA ALA A 170 7.02 -7.24 -12.61
C ALA A 170 6.87 -5.71 -12.60
N VAL A 171 7.60 -4.99 -13.46
CA VAL A 171 7.39 -3.55 -13.67
C VAL A 171 6.02 -3.28 -14.28
N CYS A 172 5.59 -4.05 -15.29
CA CYS A 172 4.25 -3.92 -15.88
C CYS A 172 3.11 -4.24 -14.90
N GLU A 173 3.34 -5.10 -13.92
CA GLU A 173 2.36 -5.51 -12.91
C GLU A 173 2.26 -4.54 -11.71
N ALA A 174 3.04 -3.45 -11.70
CA ALA A 174 2.98 -2.48 -10.61
C ALA A 174 1.59 -1.84 -10.50
N SER A 175 1.05 -1.79 -9.28
CA SER A 175 -0.30 -1.26 -9.03
C SER A 175 -0.41 0.25 -9.27
N ASP A 176 0.71 0.97 -9.23
CA ASP A 176 0.80 2.42 -9.46
C ASP A 176 0.18 2.81 -10.80
N TRP A 177 0.37 2.03 -11.86
CA TRP A 177 -0.23 2.32 -13.17
C TRP A 177 -1.76 2.50 -13.05
N PHE A 178 -2.40 1.56 -12.36
CA PHE A 178 -3.85 1.53 -12.17
C PHE A 178 -4.36 2.55 -11.16
N TRP A 179 -3.51 2.97 -10.23
CA TRP A 179 -3.82 4.08 -9.33
C TRP A 179 -3.98 5.40 -10.11
N TRP A 180 -3.09 5.63 -11.08
CA TRP A 180 -3.07 6.87 -11.87
C TRP A 180 -4.18 6.96 -12.91
N PHE A 181 -4.63 5.85 -13.49
CA PHE A 181 -5.70 5.87 -14.50
C PHE A 181 -7.07 6.27 -13.96
N GLY A 182 -7.84 6.95 -14.82
CA GLY A 182 -9.18 7.46 -14.52
C GLY A 182 -9.26 8.99 -14.52
N ASP A 183 -10.37 9.49 -13.99
CA ASP A 183 -10.84 10.87 -14.12
C ASP A 183 -10.49 11.77 -12.92
N TYR A 184 -10.01 11.21 -11.81
CA TYR A 184 -9.80 11.94 -10.55
C TYR A 184 -8.36 12.43 -10.31
N ASN A 185 -7.38 11.99 -11.11
CA ASN A 185 -5.98 12.41 -10.96
C ASN A 185 -5.60 13.59 -11.89
N PRO A 186 -4.52 14.34 -11.58
CA PRO A 186 -4.07 15.46 -12.40
C PRO A 186 -3.62 15.04 -13.80
N VAL A 187 -4.07 15.78 -14.81
CA VAL A 187 -3.81 15.54 -16.25
C VAL A 187 -2.35 15.23 -16.56
N ALA A 188 -1.42 16.06 -16.09
CA ALA A 188 0.00 15.93 -16.40
C ALA A 188 0.62 14.64 -15.84
N ALA A 189 0.20 14.24 -14.63
CA ALA A 189 0.63 13.00 -14.02
C ALA A 189 0.06 11.80 -14.79
N VAL A 190 -1.25 11.81 -15.06
CA VAL A 190 -1.92 10.72 -15.80
C VAL A 190 -1.29 10.50 -17.17
N ALA A 191 -1.03 11.58 -17.93
CA ALA A 191 -0.39 11.46 -19.24
C ALA A 191 1.01 10.83 -19.16
N SER A 192 1.80 11.18 -18.15
CA SER A 192 3.14 10.63 -17.94
C SER A 192 3.10 9.14 -17.57
N PHE A 193 2.23 8.76 -16.63
CA PHE A 193 2.07 7.36 -16.22
C PHE A 193 1.46 6.49 -17.33
N ASP A 194 0.53 7.03 -18.14
CA ASP A 194 0.00 6.36 -19.32
C ASP A 194 1.08 6.01 -20.35
N GLU A 195 1.90 6.99 -20.71
CA GLU A 195 2.99 6.77 -21.66
C GLU A 195 4.01 5.76 -21.14
N LEU A 196 4.42 5.89 -19.87
CA LEU A 196 5.38 4.97 -19.24
C LEU A 196 4.84 3.55 -19.14
N TYR A 197 3.56 3.39 -18.78
CA TYR A 197 2.94 2.06 -18.72
C TYR A 197 2.94 1.38 -20.09
N ARG A 198 2.49 2.09 -21.13
CA ARG A 198 2.48 1.56 -22.50
C ARG A 198 3.89 1.26 -23.01
N GLU A 199 4.87 2.10 -22.72
CA GLU A 199 6.28 1.86 -23.04
C GLU A 199 6.81 0.58 -22.36
N ASN A 200 6.49 0.37 -21.07
CA ASN A 200 6.91 -0.83 -20.35
C ASN A 200 6.28 -2.10 -20.95
N LEU A 201 5.01 -2.08 -21.34
CA LEU A 201 4.38 -3.19 -22.05
C LEU A 201 5.06 -3.44 -23.41
N ARG A 202 5.36 -2.39 -24.18
CA ARG A 202 6.10 -2.52 -25.45
C ARG A 202 7.50 -3.13 -25.24
N ARG A 203 8.21 -2.74 -24.17
CA ARG A 203 9.49 -3.34 -23.79
C ARG A 203 9.36 -4.81 -23.42
N LEU A 204 8.29 -5.20 -22.74
CA LEU A 204 8.00 -6.60 -22.45
C LEU A 204 7.85 -7.39 -23.76
N TYR A 205 7.00 -6.95 -24.69
CA TYR A 205 6.88 -7.58 -26.02
C TYR A 205 8.24 -7.68 -26.74
N GLY A 206 9.04 -6.61 -26.73
CA GLY A 206 10.37 -6.60 -27.30
C GLY A 206 11.32 -7.62 -26.65
N SER A 207 11.32 -7.74 -25.32
CA SER A 207 12.13 -8.73 -24.59
C SER A 207 11.77 -10.18 -24.94
N LEU A 208 10.52 -10.38 -25.34
CA LEU A 208 9.96 -11.65 -25.77
C LEU A 208 10.21 -11.91 -27.26
N ASP A 209 10.85 -11.03 -28.04
CA ASP A 209 10.92 -11.10 -29.51
C ASP A 209 9.54 -11.16 -30.18
N LEU A 210 8.58 -10.38 -29.68
CA LEU A 210 7.25 -10.25 -30.24
C LEU A 210 6.98 -8.80 -30.67
N PRO A 211 6.22 -8.56 -31.76
CA PRO A 211 5.79 -7.21 -32.11
C PRO A 211 4.81 -6.69 -31.05
N ALA A 212 4.95 -5.41 -30.69
CA ALA A 212 3.98 -4.73 -29.85
C ALA A 212 2.63 -4.56 -30.57
N PRO A 213 1.49 -4.88 -29.93
CA PRO A 213 0.18 -4.60 -30.48
C PRO A 213 -0.05 -3.11 -30.76
N ALA A 214 -0.81 -2.80 -31.82
CA ALA A 214 -1.13 -1.42 -32.21
C ALA A 214 -1.84 -0.63 -31.09
N ASP A 215 -2.63 -1.31 -30.26
CA ASP A 215 -3.37 -0.71 -29.16
C ASP A 215 -2.47 -0.06 -28.09
N LEU A 216 -1.19 -0.47 -27.98
CA LEU A 216 -0.22 0.14 -27.07
C LEU A 216 0.28 1.52 -27.54
N PHE A 217 -0.06 1.92 -28.76
CA PHE A 217 0.25 3.26 -29.30
C PHE A 217 -0.91 4.24 -29.12
N VAL A 218 -2.05 3.79 -28.58
CA VAL A 218 -3.21 4.63 -28.29
C VAL A 218 -3.27 4.90 -26.78
N PRO A 219 -3.34 6.17 -26.33
CA PRO A 219 -3.48 6.50 -24.92
C PRO A 219 -4.67 5.78 -24.26
N ILE A 220 -4.50 5.38 -22.99
CA ILE A 220 -5.51 4.70 -22.18
C ILE A 220 -6.32 5.72 -21.38
N SER A 221 -5.66 6.70 -20.77
CA SER A 221 -6.28 7.68 -19.87
C SER A 221 -5.74 9.10 -20.11
N HIS A 222 -6.59 10.10 -19.93
CA HIS A 222 -6.22 11.53 -20.08
C HIS A 222 -6.20 12.31 -18.76
N GLY A 223 -6.91 11.85 -17.72
CA GLY A 223 -7.00 12.53 -16.42
C GLY A 223 -7.84 13.81 -16.47
N THR A 224 -8.53 14.14 -15.37
CA THR A 224 -9.37 15.35 -15.29
C THR A 224 -9.53 15.94 -13.87
N GLY A 225 -8.82 15.43 -12.85
CA GLY A 225 -9.16 15.72 -11.45
C GLY A 225 -8.19 16.58 -10.65
N HIS A 226 -8.67 17.05 -9.48
CA HIS A 226 -7.94 17.86 -8.49
C HIS A 226 -8.01 17.20 -7.09
N PRO A 227 -7.13 16.23 -6.77
CA PRO A 227 -7.20 15.46 -5.53
C PRO A 227 -6.74 16.26 -4.29
N GLU A 228 -7.27 15.92 -3.11
CA GLU A 228 -7.01 16.61 -1.83
C GLU A 228 -5.54 16.61 -1.36
N SER A 229 -4.73 15.65 -1.82
CA SER A 229 -3.33 15.50 -1.39
C SER A 229 -2.44 15.05 -2.56
N GLY A 230 -2.52 15.78 -3.68
CA GLY A 230 -1.67 15.53 -4.86
C GLY A 230 -1.93 14.21 -5.59
N GLY A 231 -2.94 13.45 -5.15
CA GLY A 231 -3.36 12.19 -5.75
C GLY A 231 -2.68 10.96 -5.15
N ALA A 232 -1.66 11.12 -4.32
CA ALA A 232 -0.88 10.00 -3.77
C ALA A 232 -1.48 9.36 -2.51
N MET A 233 -2.23 10.12 -1.71
CA MET A 233 -2.83 9.62 -0.46
C MET A 233 -4.37 9.62 -0.51
N ARG A 234 -4.99 8.60 0.11
CA ARG A 234 -6.45 8.50 0.29
C ARG A 234 -6.80 8.09 1.72
N ARG A 235 -7.88 8.67 2.25
CA ARG A 235 -8.45 8.29 3.54
C ARG A 235 -8.99 6.85 3.48
N ALA A 236 -8.90 6.13 4.59
CA ALA A 236 -9.76 4.98 4.78
C ALA A 236 -11.20 5.49 4.93
N THR A 237 -12.15 4.90 4.21
CA THR A 237 -13.59 5.16 4.43
C THR A 237 -14.32 3.86 4.58
#